data_AF-A0A497L1X9-F1
#
_entry.id   AF-A0A497L1X9-F1
#
_cell.length_a   1.000
_cell.length_b   1.000
_cell.length_c   1.000
_cell.angle_alpha   90.00
_cell.angle_beta   90.00
_cell.angle_gamma   90.00
#
_symmetry.space_group_name_H-M   'P 1'
#
loop_
_entity.id
_entity.type
_entity.pdbx_description
1 polymer ?
#
loop_
_entity_poly.entity_id
_entity_poly.type
_entity_poly.pdbx_seq_one_letter_code
_entity_poly.pdbx_strand_id
1 'polypeptide(L)' 'FSGTRIREMLMRGERPPKELMRPEVVDVILRHPNPFVE' A
#
# COMPACT_ATOMS: atom_id res chain seq x y z
N PHE A 1 -9.10 6.19 7.84
CA PHE A 1 -7.67 6.15 7.46
C PHE A 1 -7.45 7.15 6.34
N SER A 2 -6.46 8.05 6.44
CA SER A 2 -6.14 8.95 5.32
C SER A 2 -5.32 8.21 4.27
N GLY A 3 -5.46 8.61 3.00
CA GLY A 3 -4.65 8.07 1.90
C GLY A 3 -3.14 8.22 2.16
N THR A 4 -2.74 9.35 2.75
CA THR A 4 -1.35 9.61 3.15
C THR A 4 -0.81 8.55 4.12
N ARG A 5 -1.59 8.19 5.15
CA ARG A 5 -1.19 7.17 6.12
C ARG A 5 -1.10 5.78 5.48
N ILE A 6 -2.00 5.45 4.56
CA ILE A 6 -1.95 4.18 3.82
C ILE A 6 -0.70 4.13 2.93
N ARG A 7 -0.37 5.24 2.25
CA ARG A 7 0.86 5.37 1.48
C ARG A 7 2.10 5.17 2.34
N GLU A 8 2.18 5.82 3.50
CA GLU A 8 3.29 5.65 4.45
C GLU A 8 3.46 4.21 4.93
N MET A 9 2.36 3.51 5.24
CA MET A 9 2.39 2.09 5.60
C MET A 9 2.95 1.25 4.46
N LEU A 10 2.44 1.43 3.24
CA LEU A 10 2.89 0.68 2.06
C LEU A 10 4.37 0.95 1.73
N MET A 11 4.84 2.19 1.88
CA MET A 11 6.25 2.56 1.70
C MET A 11 7.17 1.90 2.73
N ARG A 12 6.65 1.54 3.92
CA ARG A 12 7.39 0.78 4.95
C ARG A 12 7.32 -0.74 4.75
N GLY A 13 6.62 -1.21 3.72
CA GLY A 13 6.33 -2.63 3.53
C GLY A 13 5.23 -3.18 4.44
N GLU A 14 4.54 -2.30 5.18
CA GLU A 14 3.44 -2.68 6.06
C GLU A 14 2.16 -2.88 5.25
N ARG A 15 1.38 -3.91 5.60
CA ARG A 15 0.13 -4.23 4.92
C ARG A 15 -1.05 -3.56 5.61
N PRO A 16 -1.86 -2.75 4.90
CA PRO A 16 -3.12 -2.26 5.43
C PRO A 16 -4.11 -3.40 5.74
N PRO A 17 -5.07 -3.19 6.67
CA PRO A 17 -6.18 -4.10 6.90
C PRO A 17 -6.93 -4.51 5.62
N LYS A 18 -7.39 -5.76 5.55
CA LYS A 18 -8.08 -6.34 4.38
C LYS A 18 -9.44 -5.67 4.08
N GLU A 19 -10.00 -5.00 5.07
CA GLU A 19 -11.23 -4.21 4.97
C GLU A 19 -11.00 -2.88 4.22
N LEU A 20 -9.74 -2.40 4.19
CA LEU A 20 -9.35 -1.17 3.49
C LEU A 20 -8.77 -1.45 2.11
N MET A 21 -7.96 -2.51 1.97
CA MET A 21 -7.31 -2.85 0.72
C MET A 21 -7.30 -4.36 0.53
N ARG A 22 -7.61 -4.80 -0.70
CA ARG A 22 -7.56 -6.22 -1.04
C ARG A 22 -6.12 -6.74 -1.01
N PRO A 23 -5.86 -7.95 -0.46
CA PRO A 23 -4.50 -8.49 -0.35
C PRO A 23 -3.75 -8.54 -1.68
N GLU A 24 -4.44 -8.88 -2.77
CA GLU A 24 -3.85 -8.94 -4.12
C GLU A 24 -3.36 -7.58 -4.61
N VAL A 25 -4.02 -6.49 -4.23
CA VAL A 25 -3.59 -5.13 -4.58
C VAL A 25 -2.36 -4.74 -3.78
N VAL A 26 -2.33 -5.07 -2.48
CA VAL A 26 -1.14 -4.86 -1.63
C VAL A 26 0.06 -5.60 -2.19
N ASP A 27 -0.12 -6.86 -2.60
CA ASP A 27 0.94 -7.69 -3.17
C ASP A 27 1.52 -7.07 -4.46
N VAL A 28 0.65 -6.54 -5.34
CA VAL A 28 1.09 -5.85 -6.57
C VAL A 28 1.86 -4.57 -6.24
N ILE A 29 1.35 -3.75 -5.32
CA ILE A 29 1.99 -2.49 -4.91
C ILE A 29 3.38 -2.76 -4.31
N LEU A 30 3.48 -3.70 -3.35
CA LEU A 30 4.73 -3.98 -2.64
C LEU A 30 5.80 -4.64 -3.52
N ARG A 31 5.42 -5.26 -4.65
CA ARG A 31 6.36 -5.84 -5.62
C ARG A 31 6.86 -4.83 -6.65
N HIS A 32 6.17 -3.70 -6.82
CA HIS A 32 6.54 -2.71 -7.81
C HIS A 32 7.59 -1.75 -7.24
N PRO A 33 8.71 -1.47 -7.94
CA PRO A 33 9.81 -0.68 -7.39
C PRO A 33 9.45 0.78 -7.13
N ASN A 34 8.51 1.36 -7.89
CA ASN A 34 8.01 2.72 -7.66
C ASN A 34 6.49 2.81 -7.91
N PRO A 35 5.65 2.40 -6.93
CA PRO A 35 4.21 2.27 -7.12
C PRO A 35 3.42 3.58 -7.06
N PHE A 36 4.08 4.70 -6.75
CA PHE A 36 3.41 6.00 -6.60
C PHE A 36 3.99 7.01 -7.59
N VAL A 37 3.10 7.78 -8.22
CA VAL A 37 3.49 8.92 -9.08
C VAL A 37 3.95 10.10 -8.21
N GLU A 38 4.86 10.92 -8.75
CA GLU A 38 5.32 12.18 -8.14
C GLU A 38 4.33 13.33 -8.34
#